data_AF-A0A1Y1IL95-F1
#
_entry.id   AF-A0A1Y1IL95-F1
#
_cell.length_a   1.000
_cell.length_b   1.000
_cell.length_c   1.000
_cell.angle_alpha   90.00
_cell.angle_beta   90.00
_cell.angle_gamma   90.00
#
_symmetry.space_group_name_H-M   'P 1'
#
loop_
_entity.id
_entity.type
_entity.pdbx_description
1 polymer ?
#
loop_
_entity_poly.entity_id
_entity_poly.type
_entity_poly.pdbx_seq_one_letter_code
_entity_poly.pdbx_strand_id
1 'polypeptide(L)'
;MSSWVSHLPEDMSFERVEGQGMNEAELLANTRLHRFWVQDLNKSQHLPHKDGTFDAVLISLAIQYLERPKEIIQEIARVLAPGGLLIVTFSKHSYGEKAVAGWLRRTAEKRLDLVKSMLQTAGFEDIETVLTHELGDENVSTLSDPFYAIVGVKRENTDLRTEALEDLPTHDSLAFQTLSQAEDSVEDGSSSDLLETWANAYEVMAKEAMDLGIPRKAIPKLEPPLTRTSVIEARDLLSGIIQSRMCSNL
;
A
#
# COMPACT_ATOMS: atom_id res chain seq x y z
N MET A 1 2.02 12.69 6.35
CA MET A 1 1.45 14.06 6.43
C MET A 1 2.49 14.98 7.05
N SER A 2 3.04 15.88 6.25
CA SER A 2 3.98 16.94 6.61
C SER A 2 3.21 18.23 6.93
N SER A 3 3.91 19.15 7.59
CA SER A 3 3.43 20.48 7.99
C SER A 3 4.57 21.47 7.76
N TRP A 4 4.65 22.55 8.53
CA TRP A 4 5.65 23.61 8.41
C TRP A 4 7.03 23.26 8.96
N VAL A 5 7.17 22.13 9.67
CA VAL A 5 8.45 21.59 10.13
C VAL A 5 8.49 20.09 9.83
N SER A 6 9.65 19.62 9.36
CA SER A 6 9.99 18.20 9.34
C SER A 6 11.09 17.95 10.38
N HIS A 7 10.82 17.09 11.37
CA HIS A 7 11.78 16.71 12.42
C HIS A 7 12.84 15.70 11.92
N LEU A 8 13.40 15.96 10.74
CA LEU A 8 14.48 15.15 10.18
C LEU A 8 15.80 15.51 10.88
N PRO A 9 16.72 14.54 11.10
CA PRO A 9 18.01 14.80 11.71
C PRO A 9 18.79 15.91 10.99
N GLU A 10 19.40 16.82 11.75
CA GLU A 10 20.16 17.96 11.20
C GLU A 10 21.49 17.53 10.58
N ASP A 11 22.07 16.45 11.10
CA ASP A 11 23.34 15.86 10.68
C ASP A 11 23.21 14.89 9.50
N MET A 12 22.00 14.70 8.97
CA MET A 12 21.73 13.89 7.78
C MET A 12 21.39 14.75 6.56
N SER A 13 22.07 14.47 5.45
CA SER A 13 21.73 15.00 4.13
C SER A 13 20.90 14.00 3.34
N PHE A 14 19.83 14.49 2.71
CA PHE A 14 18.98 13.71 1.82
C PHE A 14 19.07 14.29 0.41
N GLU A 15 19.20 13.43 -0.61
CA GLU A 15 19.20 13.88 -2.02
C GLU A 15 17.91 14.61 -2.38
N ARG A 16 16.78 14.11 -1.86
CA ARG A 16 15.46 14.67 -2.10
C ARG A 16 14.55 14.38 -0.92
N VAL A 17 13.77 15.38 -0.52
CA VAL A 17 12.74 15.27 0.52
C VAL A 17 11.45 15.82 -0.06
N GLU A 18 10.42 14.99 -0.13
CA GLU A 18 9.09 15.41 -0.58
C GLU A 18 8.06 15.32 0.55
N GLY A 19 7.19 16.32 0.65
CA GLY A 19 6.18 16.39 1.70
C GLY A 19 4.76 16.33 1.17
N GLN A 20 3.96 15.40 1.70
CA GLN A 20 2.52 15.36 1.49
C GLN A 20 1.81 16.07 2.64
N GLY A 21 0.88 16.99 2.39
CA GLY A 21 0.04 17.57 3.46
C GLY A 21 -1.29 18.11 2.95
N MET A 22 -2.07 18.70 3.85
CA MET A 22 -3.39 19.30 3.53
C MET A 22 -3.40 20.83 3.55
N ASN A 23 -2.34 21.46 4.10
CA ASN A 23 -2.22 22.90 4.21
C ASN A 23 -1.02 23.38 3.39
N GLU A 24 -1.29 24.03 2.26
CA GLU A 24 -0.27 24.54 1.35
C GLU A 24 0.68 25.54 2.02
N ALA A 25 0.16 26.44 2.87
CA ALA A 25 0.96 27.46 3.53
C ALA A 25 1.95 26.84 4.54
N GLU A 26 1.53 25.78 5.23
CA GLU A 26 2.44 25.02 6.10
C GLU A 26 3.53 24.35 5.27
N LEU A 27 3.18 23.65 4.19
CA LEU A 27 4.17 22.96 3.35
C LEU A 27 5.18 23.94 2.72
N LEU A 28 4.73 25.11 2.27
CA LEU A 28 5.60 26.18 1.75
C LEU A 28 6.58 26.71 2.80
N ALA A 29 6.19 26.77 4.07
CA ALA A 29 7.03 27.24 5.16
C ALA A 29 8.08 26.21 5.61
N ASN A 30 7.99 24.96 5.15
CA ASN A 30 8.88 23.88 5.57
C ASN A 30 10.19 23.89 4.78
N THR A 31 11.24 24.44 5.41
CA THR A 31 12.56 24.57 4.79
C THR A 31 13.30 23.24 4.55
N ARG A 32 12.80 22.13 5.10
CA ARG A 32 13.38 20.80 4.88
C ARG A 32 12.86 20.13 3.60
N LEU A 33 11.78 20.62 3.00
CA LEU A 33 11.19 20.03 1.79
C LEU A 33 11.83 20.59 0.52
N HIS A 34 12.18 19.71 -0.40
CA HIS A 34 12.58 20.08 -1.76
C HIS A 34 11.36 20.26 -2.66
N ARG A 35 10.31 19.44 -2.42
CA ARG A 35 9.02 19.49 -3.11
C ARG A 35 7.90 19.13 -2.14
N PHE A 36 6.69 19.52 -2.47
CA PHE A 36 5.50 19.10 -1.75
C PHE A 36 4.31 18.98 -2.68
N TRP A 37 3.27 18.32 -2.21
CA TRP A 37 1.96 18.34 -2.84
C TRP A 37 0.85 18.37 -1.80
N VAL A 38 -0.26 19.01 -2.17
CA VAL A 38 -1.45 19.10 -1.34
C VAL A 38 -2.40 17.98 -1.71
N GLN A 39 -2.73 17.13 -0.74
CA GLN A 39 -3.63 16.01 -0.93
C GLN A 39 -4.32 15.64 0.37
N ASP A 40 -5.62 15.38 0.29
CA ASP A 40 -6.38 14.74 1.35
C ASP A 40 -6.38 13.23 1.14
N LEU A 41 -5.59 12.52 1.95
CA LEU A 41 -5.45 11.06 1.86
C LEU A 41 -6.70 10.30 2.32
N ASN A 42 -7.66 10.95 3.00
CA ASN A 42 -8.95 10.33 3.29
C ASN A 42 -9.88 10.37 2.07
N LYS A 43 -9.65 11.26 1.10
CA LYS A 43 -10.41 11.34 -0.16
C LYS A 43 -9.76 10.57 -1.30
N SER A 44 -8.44 10.67 -1.45
CA SER A 44 -7.69 9.95 -2.48
C SER A 44 -6.45 9.34 -1.86
N GLN A 45 -6.37 8.01 -1.86
CA GLN A 45 -5.24 7.29 -1.29
C GLN A 45 -4.04 7.17 -2.25
N HIS A 46 -4.24 7.40 -3.55
CA HIS A 46 -3.21 7.27 -4.58
C HIS A 46 -2.16 8.39 -4.49
N LEU A 47 -0.88 8.04 -4.42
CA LEU A 47 0.22 8.97 -4.39
C LEU A 47 0.72 9.24 -5.82
N PRO A 48 0.98 10.50 -6.21
CA PRO A 48 1.35 10.89 -7.58
C PRO A 48 2.82 10.59 -7.91
N HIS A 49 3.31 9.40 -7.52
CA HIS A 49 4.67 8.95 -7.71
C HIS A 49 4.70 7.58 -8.36
N LYS A 50 5.80 7.30 -9.06
CA LYS A 50 6.06 5.99 -9.66
C LYS A 50 6.40 4.97 -8.57
N ASP A 51 6.30 3.70 -8.92
CA ASP A 51 6.76 2.61 -8.08
C ASP A 51 8.25 2.78 -7.78
N GLY A 52 8.68 2.46 -6.56
CA GLY A 52 10.10 2.49 -6.20
C GLY A 52 10.76 3.88 -6.19
N THR A 53 9.99 4.95 -6.02
CA THR A 53 10.48 6.34 -6.05
C THR A 53 11.26 6.77 -4.80
N PHE A 54 10.98 6.16 -3.63
CA PHE A 54 11.53 6.59 -2.35
C PHE A 54 12.25 5.47 -1.61
N ASP A 55 13.38 5.79 -0.98
CA ASP A 55 14.10 4.86 -0.09
C ASP A 55 13.48 4.80 1.31
N ALA A 56 12.77 5.84 1.72
CA ALA A 56 12.07 5.90 3.00
C ALA A 56 10.81 6.77 2.94
N VAL A 57 9.78 6.38 3.70
CA VAL A 57 8.54 7.14 3.90
C VAL A 57 8.26 7.26 5.39
N LEU A 58 7.91 8.48 5.82
CA LEU A 58 7.58 8.79 7.20
C LEU A 58 6.11 9.17 7.35
N ILE A 59 5.39 8.44 8.20
CA ILE A 59 4.08 8.85 8.71
C ILE A 59 4.30 9.44 10.10
N SER A 60 4.55 10.76 10.17
CA SER A 60 4.81 11.45 11.43
C SER A 60 3.51 11.94 12.09
N LEU A 61 3.17 11.36 13.25
CA LEU A 61 2.01 11.73 14.08
C LEU A 61 0.68 11.83 13.30
N ALA A 62 0.50 10.96 12.31
CA ALA A 62 -0.53 11.12 11.29
C ALA A 62 -1.48 9.91 11.17
N ILE A 63 -1.00 8.71 11.50
CA ILE A 63 -1.74 7.45 11.26
C ILE A 63 -3.11 7.43 11.95
N GLN A 64 -3.22 8.08 13.12
CA GLN A 64 -4.43 8.15 13.93
C GLN A 64 -5.59 8.92 13.31
N TYR A 65 -5.34 9.69 12.24
CA TYR A 65 -6.33 10.52 11.54
C TYR A 65 -6.75 9.95 10.18
N LEU A 66 -6.16 8.82 9.76
CA LEU A 66 -6.47 8.20 8.49
C LEU A 66 -7.67 7.26 8.61
N GLU A 67 -8.66 7.43 7.75
CA GLU A 67 -9.86 6.58 7.67
C GLU A 67 -9.57 5.25 6.98
N ARG A 68 -8.63 5.28 6.02
CA ARG A 68 -8.20 4.15 5.18
C ARG A 68 -6.68 3.91 5.27
N PRO A 69 -6.14 3.64 6.47
CA PRO A 69 -4.70 3.53 6.67
C PRO A 69 -4.08 2.33 5.96
N LYS A 70 -4.84 1.24 5.76
CA LYS A 70 -4.33 0.03 5.09
C LYS A 70 -4.02 0.31 3.62
N GLU A 71 -4.94 0.96 2.94
CA GLU A 71 -4.84 1.35 1.53
C GLU A 71 -3.68 2.32 1.33
N ILE A 72 -3.49 3.26 2.26
CA ILE A 72 -2.37 4.21 2.24
C ILE A 72 -1.04 3.50 2.48
N ILE A 73 -0.97 2.57 3.44
CA ILE A 73 0.26 1.81 3.70
C ILE A 73 0.62 0.93 2.50
N GLN A 74 -0.38 0.35 1.81
CA GLN A 74 -0.15 -0.43 0.61
C GLN A 74 0.33 0.44 -0.57
N GLU A 75 -0.22 1.64 -0.71
CA GLU A 75 0.26 2.62 -1.68
C GLU A 75 1.68 3.12 -1.36
N ILE A 76 2.01 3.26 -0.07
CA ILE A 76 3.36 3.56 0.38
C ILE A 76 4.31 2.42 0.01
N ALA A 77 3.90 1.16 0.20
CA ALA A 77 4.67 0.02 -0.25
C ALA A 77 4.92 0.07 -1.77
N ARG A 78 3.96 0.50 -2.59
CA ARG A 78 4.17 0.68 -4.04
C ARG A 78 5.29 1.68 -4.34
N VAL A 79 5.23 2.88 -3.75
CA VAL A 79 6.19 3.96 -4.05
C VAL A 79 7.55 3.80 -3.36
N LEU A 80 7.68 2.91 -2.38
CA LEU A 80 8.97 2.56 -1.78
C LEU A 80 9.80 1.66 -2.70
N ALA A 81 11.11 1.89 -2.79
CA ALA A 81 12.04 0.95 -3.42
C ALA A 81 12.09 -0.37 -2.62
N PRO A 82 12.42 -1.52 -3.24
CA PRO A 82 12.72 -2.75 -2.49
C PRO A 82 13.78 -2.47 -1.41
N GLY A 83 13.59 -2.99 -0.20
CA GLY A 83 14.45 -2.66 0.95
C GLY A 83 14.17 -1.28 1.59
N GLY A 84 13.24 -0.50 1.03
CA GLY A 84 12.91 0.84 1.51
C GLY A 84 12.15 0.82 2.84
N LEU A 85 12.28 1.88 3.63
CA LEU A 85 11.76 1.94 5.00
C LEU A 85 10.40 2.63 5.09
N LEU A 86 9.48 2.08 5.87
CA LEU A 86 8.32 2.80 6.38
C LEU A 86 8.47 3.02 7.87
N ILE A 87 8.46 4.29 8.28
CA ILE A 87 8.50 4.70 9.69
C ILE A 87 7.16 5.34 10.05
N VAL A 88 6.42 4.73 10.96
CA VAL A 88 5.16 5.25 11.48
C VAL A 88 5.36 5.68 12.92
N THR A 89 5.07 6.94 13.23
CA THR A 89 5.19 7.47 14.58
C THR A 89 3.86 8.02 15.07
N PHE A 90 3.60 7.84 16.36
CA PHE A 90 2.45 8.39 17.05
C PHE A 90 2.77 8.57 18.53
N SER A 91 1.93 9.31 19.24
CA SER A 91 2.05 9.48 20.69
C SER A 91 0.74 9.12 21.39
N LYS A 92 0.70 9.26 22.72
CA LYS A 92 -0.55 9.06 23.47
C LYS A 92 -1.57 10.13 23.09
N HIS A 93 -1.10 11.36 22.87
CA HIS A 93 -1.94 12.50 22.53
C HIS A 93 -2.36 12.50 21.06
N SER A 94 -3.61 12.87 20.84
CA SER A 94 -4.16 13.11 19.51
C SER A 94 -5.30 14.13 19.64
N TYR A 95 -5.59 14.83 18.54
CA TYR A 95 -6.79 15.66 18.47
C TYR A 95 -8.01 14.74 18.42
N GLY A 96 -8.64 14.50 19.59
CA GLY A 96 -9.70 13.51 19.73
C GLY A 96 -10.87 13.70 18.76
N GLU A 97 -11.19 14.95 18.41
CA GLU A 97 -12.24 15.27 17.43
C GLU A 97 -11.91 14.83 16.00
N LYS A 98 -10.62 14.66 15.68
CA LYS A 98 -10.12 14.27 14.36
C LYS A 98 -9.70 12.80 14.28
N ALA A 99 -9.34 12.21 15.41
CA ALA A 99 -8.85 10.85 15.46
C ALA A 99 -9.99 9.85 15.18
N VAL A 100 -9.70 8.82 14.39
CA VAL A 100 -10.71 7.81 14.05
C VAL A 100 -11.12 7.02 15.29
N ALA A 101 -12.41 6.69 15.43
CA ALA A 101 -12.94 6.04 16.62
C ALA A 101 -12.25 4.71 16.95
N GLY A 102 -11.82 3.97 15.92
CA GLY A 102 -11.06 2.72 16.08
C GLY A 102 -9.69 2.92 16.75
N TRP A 103 -9.08 4.10 16.62
CA TRP A 103 -7.83 4.48 17.27
C TRP A 103 -8.05 4.86 18.74
N LEU A 104 -9.04 5.72 18.99
CA LEU A 104 -9.34 6.24 20.33
C LEU A 104 -9.72 5.14 21.34
N ARG A 105 -10.39 4.08 20.87
CA ARG A 105 -10.83 2.95 21.71
C ARG A 105 -9.71 1.95 22.04
N ARG A 106 -8.48 2.16 21.55
CA ARG A 106 -7.35 1.25 21.76
C ARG A 106 -6.37 1.82 22.78
N THR A 107 -5.78 0.91 23.56
CA THR A 107 -4.59 1.18 24.38
C THR A 107 -3.37 1.37 23.48
N ALA A 108 -2.23 1.82 24.04
CA ALA A 108 -1.01 2.01 23.28
C ALA A 108 -0.52 0.70 22.62
N GLU A 109 -0.57 -0.40 23.36
CA GLU A 109 -0.20 -1.74 22.90
C GLU A 109 -1.08 -2.16 21.71
N LYS A 110 -2.40 -1.98 21.85
CA LYS A 110 -3.35 -2.32 20.78
C LYS A 110 -3.23 -1.42 19.55
N ARG A 111 -2.69 -0.21 19.68
CA ARG A 111 -2.37 0.70 18.57
C ARG A 111 -1.09 0.23 17.87
N LEU A 112 -0.06 -0.16 18.63
CA LEU A 112 1.15 -0.77 18.08
C LEU A 112 0.82 -2.03 17.28
N ASP A 113 0.07 -2.97 17.88
CA ASP A 113 -0.33 -4.22 17.20
C ASP A 113 -1.13 -3.97 15.92
N LEU A 114 -2.02 -2.97 15.97
CA LEU A 114 -2.81 -2.59 14.81
C LEU A 114 -1.92 -2.12 13.66
N VAL A 115 -0.98 -1.20 13.94
CA VAL A 115 -0.07 -0.66 12.91
C VAL A 115 0.88 -1.75 12.39
N LYS A 116 1.45 -2.59 13.28
CA LYS A 116 2.27 -3.74 12.87
C LYS A 116 1.53 -4.67 11.91
N SER A 117 0.29 -5.02 12.25
CA SER A 117 -0.54 -5.87 11.39
C SER A 117 -0.80 -5.23 10.02
N MET A 118 -1.00 -3.90 9.96
CA MET A 118 -1.15 -3.21 8.67
C MET A 118 0.12 -3.28 7.82
N LEU A 119 1.30 -3.08 8.45
CA LEU A 119 2.60 -3.21 7.78
C LEU A 119 2.81 -4.64 7.26
N GLN A 120 2.56 -5.66 8.09
CA GLN A 120 2.70 -7.07 7.69
C GLN A 120 1.83 -7.40 6.47
N THR A 121 0.55 -7.02 6.50
CA THR A 121 -0.39 -7.27 5.40
C THR A 121 0.01 -6.54 4.12
N ALA A 122 0.71 -5.40 4.22
CA ALA A 122 1.22 -4.65 3.08
C ALA A 122 2.59 -5.15 2.58
N GLY A 123 3.13 -6.24 3.14
CA GLY A 123 4.38 -6.85 2.68
C GLY A 123 5.65 -6.24 3.29
N PHE A 124 5.54 -5.55 4.42
CA PHE A 124 6.71 -5.15 5.20
C PHE A 124 7.19 -6.28 6.10
N GLU A 125 8.50 -6.39 6.24
CA GLU A 125 9.21 -7.31 7.12
C GLU A 125 10.13 -6.56 8.08
N ASP A 126 10.85 -7.30 8.95
CA ASP A 126 11.73 -6.74 9.98
C ASP A 126 11.09 -5.61 10.78
N ILE A 127 9.86 -5.86 11.25
CA ILE A 127 9.04 -4.84 11.89
C ILE A 127 9.45 -4.65 13.34
N GLU A 128 10.12 -3.54 13.60
CA GLU A 128 10.64 -3.17 14.92
C GLU A 128 9.77 -2.10 15.58
N THR A 129 9.87 -2.01 16.91
CA THR A 129 9.21 -0.96 17.69
C THR A 129 10.24 -0.22 18.51
N VAL A 130 10.22 1.10 18.41
CA VAL A 130 11.08 2.00 19.18
C VAL A 130 10.20 2.82 20.10
N LEU A 131 10.52 2.80 21.39
CA LEU A 131 9.76 3.45 22.46
C LEU A 131 10.69 4.32 23.29
N THR A 132 10.21 5.46 23.77
CA THR A 132 10.95 6.27 24.76
C THR A 132 10.84 5.75 26.19
N HIS A 133 9.88 4.85 26.46
CA HIS A 133 9.63 4.22 27.77
C HIS A 133 9.09 2.80 27.59
N GLU A 134 9.25 1.93 28.60
CA GLU A 134 8.64 0.59 28.58
C GLU A 134 7.11 0.67 28.68
N LEU A 135 6.43 -0.26 28.01
CA LEU A 135 4.97 -0.38 28.08
C LEU A 135 4.55 -0.78 29.49
N GLY A 136 3.62 -0.03 30.08
CA GLY A 136 3.07 -0.33 31.42
C GLY A 136 3.89 0.23 32.59
N ASP A 137 4.90 1.05 32.36
CA ASP A 137 5.61 1.75 33.44
C ASP A 137 4.73 2.85 34.06
N GLU A 138 4.22 2.58 35.27
CA GLU A 138 3.40 3.53 36.05
C GLU A 138 4.21 4.74 36.57
N ASN A 139 5.54 4.70 36.51
CA ASN A 139 6.41 5.82 36.91
C ASN A 139 6.64 6.83 35.77
N VAL A 140 6.17 6.56 34.56
CA VAL A 140 6.11 7.59 33.51
C VAL A 140 5.14 8.65 34.02
N SER A 141 5.68 9.78 34.46
CA SER A 141 4.86 10.89 34.95
C SER A 141 3.76 11.16 33.92
N THR A 142 2.55 11.46 34.39
CA THR A 142 1.42 11.84 33.53
C THR A 142 1.72 13.08 32.65
N LEU A 143 2.88 13.70 32.83
CA LEU A 143 3.42 14.84 32.10
C LEU A 143 4.32 14.47 30.91
N SER A 144 4.75 13.20 30.77
CA SER A 144 5.55 12.75 29.62
C SER A 144 4.62 12.15 28.56
N ASP A 145 4.64 12.69 27.33
CA ASP A 145 3.96 12.08 26.19
C ASP A 145 4.88 11.00 25.59
N PRO A 146 4.55 9.70 25.74
CA PRO A 146 5.39 8.64 25.21
C PRO A 146 5.41 8.68 23.69
N PHE A 147 6.61 8.55 23.13
CA PHE A 147 6.81 8.45 21.69
C PHE A 147 6.83 6.99 21.28
N TYR A 148 6.02 6.65 20.29
CA TYR A 148 5.96 5.33 19.68
C TYR A 148 6.40 5.45 18.22
N ALA A 149 7.34 4.61 17.81
CA ALA A 149 7.67 4.41 16.42
C ALA A 149 7.62 2.92 16.06
N ILE A 150 7.09 2.64 14.88
CA ILE A 150 7.18 1.35 14.22
C ILE A 150 7.95 1.55 12.92
N VAL A 151 8.97 0.74 12.73
CA VAL A 151 9.79 0.72 11.53
C VAL A 151 9.56 -0.62 10.85
N GLY A 152 9.32 -0.62 9.54
CA GLY A 152 9.27 -1.83 8.73
C GLY A 152 10.03 -1.65 7.43
N VAL A 153 10.64 -2.73 6.96
CA VAL A 153 11.38 -2.78 5.71
C VAL A 153 10.47 -3.34 4.63
N LYS A 154 10.33 -2.66 3.49
CA LYS A 154 9.63 -3.23 2.35
C LYS A 154 10.44 -4.43 1.88
N ARG A 155 9.81 -5.60 1.83
CA ARG A 155 10.45 -6.82 1.36
C ARG A 155 11.23 -6.59 0.08
N GLU A 156 12.50 -6.99 0.09
CA GLU A 156 13.27 -7.05 -1.14
C GLU A 156 12.60 -8.04 -2.09
N ASN A 157 12.45 -7.67 -3.35
CA ASN A 157 12.18 -8.68 -4.38
C ASN A 157 13.49 -9.45 -4.63
N THR A 158 14.01 -10.14 -3.61
CA THR A 158 15.16 -11.03 -3.73
C THR A 158 14.68 -12.25 -4.50
N ASP A 159 14.90 -12.26 -5.82
CA ASP A 159 14.87 -13.41 -6.74
C ASP A 159 14.02 -14.65 -6.37
N LEU A 160 12.79 -14.44 -5.89
CA LEU A 160 11.75 -15.48 -5.93
C LEU A 160 11.22 -15.68 -7.36
N ARG A 161 11.80 -14.97 -8.34
CA ARG A 161 11.63 -15.25 -9.78
C ARG A 161 12.42 -16.47 -10.26
N THR A 162 13.27 -17.11 -9.45
CA THR A 162 14.04 -18.27 -9.91
C THR A 162 13.81 -19.56 -9.11
N GLU A 163 13.43 -19.50 -7.83
CA GLU A 163 13.27 -20.75 -7.04
C GLU A 163 11.84 -21.05 -6.58
N ALA A 164 10.91 -20.09 -6.60
CA ALA A 164 9.52 -20.33 -6.19
C ALA A 164 8.55 -20.60 -7.37
N LEU A 165 9.06 -20.63 -8.60
CA LEU A 165 8.29 -20.94 -9.81
C LEU A 165 8.35 -22.41 -10.22
N GLU A 166 9.13 -23.25 -9.55
CA GLU A 166 9.24 -24.68 -9.94
C GLU A 166 8.17 -25.58 -9.30
N ASP A 167 7.44 -25.16 -8.26
CA ASP A 167 6.56 -26.08 -7.49
C ASP A 167 5.15 -25.57 -7.15
N LEU A 168 4.65 -24.52 -7.80
CA LEU A 168 3.24 -24.12 -7.70
C LEU A 168 2.53 -24.21 -9.07
N PRO A 169 1.57 -25.12 -9.24
CA PRO A 169 0.84 -25.25 -10.50
C PRO A 169 -0.17 -24.11 -10.61
N THR A 170 0.20 -22.95 -11.17
CA THR A 170 -0.74 -21.96 -11.74
C THR A 170 -0.13 -20.94 -12.74
N HIS A 171 1.18 -20.94 -13.03
CA HIS A 171 1.76 -20.03 -14.04
C HIS A 171 1.71 -20.51 -15.49
N ASP A 172 1.17 -21.70 -15.76
CA ASP A 172 1.10 -22.29 -17.11
C ASP A 172 -0.17 -21.93 -17.89
N SER A 173 -1.01 -21.02 -17.38
CA SER A 173 -2.11 -20.49 -18.19
C SER A 173 -1.55 -19.59 -19.27
N LEU A 174 -1.49 -20.12 -20.49
CA LEU A 174 -1.16 -19.38 -21.71
C LEU A 174 -1.98 -18.09 -21.83
N ALA A 175 -3.20 -18.07 -21.29
CA ALA A 175 -4.07 -16.90 -21.30
C ALA A 175 -3.54 -15.75 -20.43
N PHE A 176 -3.04 -16.05 -19.23
CA PHE A 176 -2.46 -15.05 -18.34
C PHE A 176 -1.18 -14.44 -18.95
N GLN A 177 -0.34 -15.29 -19.55
CA GLN A 177 0.87 -14.85 -20.24
C GLN A 177 0.57 -14.02 -21.49
N THR A 178 -0.45 -14.40 -22.26
CA THR A 178 -0.88 -13.68 -23.47
C THR A 178 -1.45 -12.29 -23.13
N LEU A 179 -2.22 -12.17 -22.05
CA LEU A 179 -2.74 -10.88 -21.57
C LEU A 179 -1.63 -9.95 -21.12
N SER A 180 -0.67 -10.46 -20.36
CA SER A 180 0.45 -9.67 -19.86
C SER A 180 1.37 -9.19 -21.00
N GLN A 181 1.63 -10.01 -22.01
CA GLN A 181 2.50 -9.64 -23.14
C GLN A 181 1.85 -8.63 -24.11
N ALA A 182 0.52 -8.71 -24.28
CA ALA A 182 -0.20 -7.79 -25.15
C ALA A 182 -0.37 -6.38 -24.54
N GLU A 183 -0.29 -6.25 -23.21
CA GLU A 183 -0.35 -4.96 -22.51
C GLU A 183 0.91 -4.11 -22.71
N ASP A 184 2.07 -4.74 -22.86
CA ASP A 184 3.36 -4.08 -23.04
C ASP A 184 3.59 -3.55 -24.47
N SER A 185 2.70 -3.86 -25.43
CA SER A 185 2.99 -3.69 -26.86
C SER A 185 2.04 -2.78 -27.66
N VAL A 186 1.29 -1.85 -27.04
CA VAL A 186 0.30 -1.04 -27.80
C VAL A 186 0.32 0.47 -27.48
N GLU A 187 0.72 1.27 -28.49
CA GLU A 187 0.42 2.71 -28.63
C GLU A 187 -1.07 2.94 -28.93
N ASP A 188 -1.59 4.08 -28.48
CA ASP A 188 -3.01 4.44 -28.39
C ASP A 188 -3.81 4.17 -29.69
N GLY A 189 -4.72 3.19 -29.63
CA GLY A 189 -5.55 2.74 -30.74
C GLY A 189 -5.70 1.22 -30.81
N SER A 190 -6.36 0.59 -29.82
CA SER A 190 -6.55 -0.87 -29.87
C SER A 190 -7.48 -1.26 -31.01
N SER A 191 -6.95 -1.91 -32.04
CA SER A 191 -7.73 -2.57 -33.10
C SER A 191 -8.73 -3.55 -32.48
N SER A 192 -9.94 -3.68 -33.05
CA SER A 192 -11.02 -4.59 -32.57
C SER A 192 -10.50 -5.98 -32.22
N ASP A 193 -9.56 -6.48 -33.02
CA ASP A 193 -8.94 -7.80 -32.90
C ASP A 193 -8.14 -7.98 -31.58
N LEU A 194 -7.53 -6.91 -31.05
CA LEU A 194 -6.79 -6.97 -29.78
C LEU A 194 -7.74 -7.04 -28.58
N LEU A 195 -8.84 -6.28 -28.60
CA LEU A 195 -9.84 -6.32 -27.54
C LEU A 195 -10.56 -7.67 -27.51
N GLU A 196 -10.82 -8.26 -28.68
CA GLU A 196 -11.34 -9.63 -28.78
C GLU A 196 -10.33 -10.66 -28.24
N THR A 197 -9.05 -10.50 -28.55
CA THR A 197 -7.99 -11.37 -28.00
C THR A 197 -7.95 -11.29 -26.47
N TRP A 198 -8.07 -10.09 -25.90
CA TRP A 198 -8.05 -9.90 -24.45
C TRP A 198 -9.31 -10.45 -23.78
N ALA A 199 -10.49 -10.25 -24.38
CA ALA A 199 -11.73 -10.85 -23.89
C ALA A 199 -11.68 -12.38 -23.92
N ASN A 200 -11.12 -12.98 -24.97
CA ASN A 200 -10.96 -14.43 -25.06
C ASN A 200 -10.03 -14.97 -23.96
N ALA A 201 -8.93 -14.27 -23.68
CA ALA A 201 -8.02 -14.68 -22.61
C ALA A 201 -8.64 -14.48 -21.21
N TYR A 202 -9.45 -13.44 -21.01
CA TYR A 202 -10.23 -13.26 -19.78
C TYR A 202 -11.23 -14.42 -19.56
N GLU A 203 -11.90 -14.89 -20.61
CA GLU A 203 -12.82 -16.04 -20.50
C GLU A 203 -12.10 -17.35 -20.13
N VAL A 204 -10.85 -17.54 -20.58
CA VAL A 204 -10.03 -18.68 -20.14
C VAL A 204 -9.72 -18.56 -18.64
N MET A 205 -9.30 -17.38 -18.17
CA MET A 205 -9.05 -17.13 -16.75
C MET A 205 -10.31 -17.32 -15.89
N ALA A 206 -11.47 -16.89 -16.38
CA ALA A 206 -12.76 -17.13 -15.74
C ALA A 206 -13.09 -18.62 -15.61
N LYS A 207 -12.72 -19.43 -16.61
CA LYS A 207 -12.90 -20.88 -16.57
C LYS A 207 -12.00 -21.53 -15.52
N GLU A 208 -10.74 -21.17 -15.47
CA GLU A 208 -9.78 -21.66 -14.47
C GLU A 208 -10.21 -21.30 -13.04
N ALA A 209 -10.72 -20.08 -12.84
CA ALA A 209 -11.29 -19.67 -11.55
C ALA A 209 -12.45 -20.58 -11.11
N MET A 210 -13.32 -20.98 -12.04
CA MET A 210 -14.40 -21.92 -11.74
C MET A 210 -13.88 -23.32 -11.36
N ASP A 211 -12.81 -23.78 -12.01
CA ASP A 211 -12.16 -25.06 -11.68
C ASP A 211 -11.54 -25.03 -10.27
N LEU A 212 -11.11 -23.86 -9.79
CA LEU A 212 -10.69 -23.61 -8.40
C LEU A 212 -11.88 -23.50 -7.41
N GLY A 213 -13.10 -23.75 -7.87
CA GLY A 213 -14.32 -23.75 -7.06
C GLY A 213 -14.89 -22.35 -6.78
N ILE A 214 -14.46 -21.32 -7.53
CA ILE A 214 -15.06 -19.99 -7.45
C ILE A 214 -16.39 -20.00 -8.21
N PRO A 215 -17.51 -19.66 -7.57
CA PRO A 215 -18.81 -19.75 -8.23
C PRO A 215 -18.92 -18.70 -9.34
N ARG A 216 -19.45 -19.07 -10.52
CA ARG A 216 -19.58 -18.17 -11.71
C ARG A 216 -20.20 -16.79 -11.41
N LYS A 217 -21.11 -16.72 -10.43
CA LYS A 217 -21.76 -15.47 -9.98
C LYS A 217 -20.80 -14.47 -9.34
N ALA A 218 -19.66 -14.93 -8.84
CA ALA A 218 -18.61 -14.09 -8.26
C ALA A 218 -17.60 -13.60 -9.31
N ILE A 219 -17.60 -14.20 -10.51
CA ILE A 219 -16.68 -13.84 -11.59
C ILE A 219 -17.26 -12.66 -12.39
N PRO A 220 -16.52 -11.54 -12.52
CA PRO A 220 -16.99 -10.39 -13.29
C PRO A 220 -17.32 -10.76 -14.75
N LYS A 221 -18.32 -10.10 -15.33
CA LYS A 221 -18.69 -10.31 -16.73
C LYS A 221 -18.11 -9.20 -17.59
N LEU A 222 -17.61 -9.56 -18.77
CA LEU A 222 -17.31 -8.59 -19.81
C LEU A 222 -18.57 -8.35 -20.65
N GLU A 223 -19.10 -7.13 -20.59
CA GLU A 223 -20.26 -6.72 -21.37
C GLU A 223 -19.82 -5.83 -22.56
N PRO A 224 -20.33 -6.05 -23.79
CA PRO A 224 -20.04 -5.17 -24.92
C PRO A 224 -20.68 -3.78 -24.77
N PRO A 225 -20.10 -2.71 -25.35
CA PRO A 225 -18.87 -2.72 -26.15
C PRO A 225 -17.63 -2.87 -25.27
N LEU A 226 -16.73 -3.75 -25.70
CA LEU A 226 -15.48 -3.99 -24.98
C LEU A 226 -14.60 -2.75 -25.07
N THR A 227 -14.08 -2.34 -23.92
CA THR A 227 -13.06 -1.30 -23.83
C THR A 227 -11.83 -1.89 -23.16
N ARG A 228 -10.66 -1.32 -23.44
CA ARG A 228 -9.41 -1.71 -22.77
C ARG A 228 -9.58 -1.66 -21.25
N THR A 229 -10.16 -0.58 -20.75
CA THR A 229 -10.41 -0.36 -19.32
C THR A 229 -11.31 -1.44 -18.73
N SER A 230 -12.44 -1.77 -19.38
CA SER A 230 -13.35 -2.79 -18.86
C SER A 230 -12.73 -4.18 -18.79
N VAL A 231 -11.81 -4.51 -19.70
CA VAL A 231 -11.13 -5.82 -19.69
C VAL A 231 -10.07 -5.89 -18.58
N ILE A 232 -9.30 -4.82 -18.38
CA ILE A 232 -8.30 -4.74 -17.31
C ILE A 232 -8.99 -4.76 -15.94
N GLU A 233 -10.03 -3.96 -15.73
CA GLU A 233 -10.75 -3.91 -14.46
C GLU A 233 -11.36 -5.26 -14.08
N ALA A 234 -11.95 -5.96 -15.05
CA ALA A 234 -12.51 -7.29 -14.83
C ALA A 234 -11.42 -8.31 -14.46
N ARG A 235 -10.27 -8.28 -15.17
CA ARG A 235 -9.12 -9.14 -14.90
C ARG A 235 -8.57 -8.92 -13.50
N ASP A 236 -8.30 -7.68 -13.11
CA ASP A 236 -7.68 -7.35 -11.84
C ASP A 236 -8.59 -7.76 -10.67
N LEU A 237 -9.90 -7.53 -10.82
CA LEU A 237 -10.90 -7.98 -9.85
C LEU A 237 -10.93 -9.51 -9.73
N LEU A 238 -10.90 -10.23 -10.86
CA LEU A 238 -10.88 -11.69 -10.86
C LEU A 238 -9.59 -12.24 -10.23
N SER A 239 -8.43 -11.65 -10.53
CA SER A 239 -7.14 -12.00 -9.91
C SER A 239 -7.20 -11.87 -8.39
N GLY A 240 -7.79 -10.79 -7.88
CA GLY A 240 -7.99 -10.60 -6.44
C GLY A 240 -8.90 -11.66 -5.80
N ILE A 241 -9.96 -12.08 -6.50
CA ILE A 241 -10.87 -13.14 -6.03
C ILE A 241 -10.15 -14.50 -5.99
N ILE A 242 -9.37 -14.82 -7.02
CA ILE A 242 -8.57 -16.06 -7.06
C ILE A 242 -7.56 -16.07 -5.91
N GLN A 243 -6.82 -14.99 -5.71
CA GLN A 243 -5.83 -14.88 -4.64
C GLN A 243 -6.47 -15.04 -3.26
N SER A 244 -7.60 -14.38 -3.02
CA SER A 244 -8.34 -14.51 -1.75
C SER A 244 -8.83 -15.94 -1.52
N ARG A 245 -9.26 -16.66 -2.57
CA ARG A 245 -9.71 -18.05 -2.47
C ARG A 245 -8.56 -18.99 -2.14
N MET A 246 -7.41 -18.81 -2.77
CA MET A 246 -6.21 -19.62 -2.53
C MET A 246 -5.70 -19.45 -1.10
N CYS A 247 -5.69 -18.23 -0.56
CA CYS A 247 -5.30 -17.96 0.83
C CYS A 247 -6.30 -18.50 1.88
N SER A 248 -7.54 -18.80 1.50
CA SER A 248 -8.57 -19.33 2.42
C SER A 248 -8.58 -20.86 2.52
N ASN A 249 -7.82 -21.55 1.68
CA ASN A 249 -7.71 -23.02 1.64
C ASN A 249 -6.38 -23.54 2.22
N LEU A 250 -5.55 -22.65 2.77
CA LEU A 250 -4.32 -22.94 3.53
C LEU A 250 -4.60 -22.72 5.03
#